data_AF-A0A1D2JN29-F1
#
_entry.id   AF-A0A1D2JN29-F1
#
_cell.length_a   1.000
_cell.length_b   1.000
_cell.length_c   1.000
_cell.angle_alpha   90.00
_cell.angle_beta   90.00
_cell.angle_gamma   90.00
#
_symmetry.space_group_name_H-M   'P 1'
#
loop_
_entity.id
_entity.type
_entity.pdbx_description
1 polymer ?
#
loop_
_entity_poly.entity_id
_entity_poly.type
_entity_poly.pdbx_seq_one_letter_code
_entity_poly.pdbx_strand_id
1 'polypeptide(L)'
;MMGVDRPYLPKPETHCGDGREVELLHYIYSLPNLEELRGSPSKIVEAIDQYGRDNYYLMNVGSIKGPIITSLIAAVKPQVMVELGGYVGYSAILFGDAVRKAGGKRYYSLEKDPVFGAVSTLLLNLAGLGDFVQVIIGPSDISLYNLHRSGTINRIDLLFLDHYKPAYVADLKLCEQLEMIVPGSILAADNVISPGNPPYLKYVRSNVEEKRHEAASNPAACRGYDLRGFSKSIINRYGISGEKATTAVSIYGNPNLIYESRLVNSFEPTGEPIFHIPFVEAVPEFNLYAVVQRNPNPANDAGKDYPGIQSYRSTEEMVKDASVDVVVVTTTTETHSAFAQLALEAEKHAIVKKPFTPTRQEAYELVPPIGEPEAFNFHRRWDAGFITLSTLVTDDSLGRITDFEAHFYRHLPEIPTKSSWKTKPMPGNGALYDLGTHLIDQVVYLLGLPKKLTGSVGSQREDNDSGYEDSFTLLLHYDRNLATKINSEHAQGLEITVTARNQVTDMGSTSKYYVNLQGLSLAGEGDVPVSASEASSIVRLVELARESSKLGKTLDM
;
A
#
# COMPACT_ATOMS: atom_id res chain seq x y z
N MET A 1 2.88 -32.09 -0.43
CA MET A 1 4.11 -31.78 -1.20
C MET A 1 3.69 -31.65 -2.66
N MET A 2 4.24 -30.67 -3.39
CA MET A 2 3.78 -30.09 -4.67
C MET A 2 2.59 -29.10 -4.58
N GLY A 3 2.74 -27.92 -5.21
CA GLY A 3 1.62 -27.17 -5.79
C GLY A 3 1.60 -25.64 -5.64
N VAL A 4 1.94 -25.10 -4.46
CA VAL A 4 1.66 -23.69 -4.11
C VAL A 4 2.97 -22.96 -3.73
N ASP A 5 2.98 -21.64 -3.89
CA ASP A 5 4.07 -20.69 -3.54
C ASP A 5 5.26 -20.52 -4.50
N ARG A 6 5.08 -20.76 -5.81
CA ARG A 6 5.90 -20.05 -6.82
C ARG A 6 5.15 -18.80 -7.30
N PRO A 7 5.70 -17.57 -7.15
CA PRO A 7 5.09 -16.37 -7.72
C PRO A 7 5.10 -16.43 -9.26
N TYR A 8 4.26 -15.61 -9.90
CA TYR A 8 4.37 -15.35 -11.34
C TYR A 8 5.76 -14.83 -11.70
N LEU A 9 6.15 -14.97 -12.97
CA LEU A 9 7.36 -14.35 -13.48
C LEU A 9 7.38 -12.83 -13.23
N PRO A 10 8.56 -12.21 -13.02
CA PRO A 10 8.65 -10.76 -12.81
C PRO A 10 7.97 -9.98 -13.93
N LYS A 11 7.25 -8.91 -13.57
CA LYS A 11 6.48 -8.09 -14.52
C LYS A 11 7.42 -7.41 -15.55
N PRO A 12 7.33 -7.75 -16.85
CA PRO A 12 8.13 -7.11 -17.90
C PRO A 12 7.59 -5.72 -18.27
N GLU A 13 8.37 -4.92 -19.00
CA GLU A 13 7.96 -3.61 -19.52
C GLU A 13 6.70 -3.72 -20.39
N THR A 14 6.75 -4.55 -21.44
CA THR A 14 5.57 -4.97 -22.22
C THR A 14 4.97 -6.20 -21.56
N HIS A 15 3.76 -6.06 -21.02
CA HIS A 15 3.11 -7.06 -20.16
C HIS A 15 1.66 -7.41 -20.57
N CYS A 16 1.25 -7.00 -21.77
CA CYS A 16 0.03 -7.43 -22.47
C CYS A 16 0.10 -7.05 -23.96
N GLY A 17 -0.62 -7.75 -24.81
CA GLY A 17 -0.81 -7.39 -26.23
C GLY A 17 0.39 -7.66 -27.13
N ASP A 18 1.31 -8.51 -26.67
CA ASP A 18 2.46 -9.01 -27.43
C ASP A 18 2.26 -10.42 -27.98
N GLY A 19 1.06 -11.00 -27.79
CA GLY A 19 0.68 -12.32 -28.29
C GLY A 19 0.58 -13.39 -27.20
N ARG A 20 1.08 -13.12 -25.98
CA ARG A 20 1.02 -14.06 -24.84
C ARG A 20 -0.39 -14.53 -24.50
N GLU A 21 -1.41 -13.72 -24.82
CA GLU A 21 -2.82 -14.05 -24.58
C GLU A 21 -3.31 -15.17 -25.51
N VAL A 22 -2.85 -15.17 -26.76
CA VAL A 22 -3.15 -16.23 -27.74
C VAL A 22 -2.27 -17.46 -27.47
N GLU A 23 -1.03 -17.26 -27.04
CA GLU A 23 -0.16 -18.35 -26.62
C GLU A 23 -0.68 -19.07 -25.37
N LEU A 24 -1.20 -18.36 -24.36
CA LEU A 24 -1.92 -18.94 -23.21
C LEU A 24 -3.05 -19.87 -23.65
N LEU A 25 -3.85 -19.43 -24.63
CA LEU A 25 -4.93 -20.24 -25.19
C LEU A 25 -4.37 -21.52 -25.84
N HIS A 26 -3.33 -21.40 -26.66
CA HIS A 26 -2.67 -22.56 -27.26
C HIS A 26 -2.04 -23.51 -26.23
N TYR A 27 -1.40 -22.97 -25.20
CA TYR A 27 -0.85 -23.73 -24.08
C TYR A 27 -1.94 -24.58 -23.42
N ILE A 28 -3.04 -23.96 -22.96
CA ILE A 28 -4.14 -24.67 -22.29
C ILE A 28 -4.73 -25.75 -23.20
N TYR A 29 -4.98 -25.44 -24.48
CA TYR A 29 -5.53 -26.41 -25.44
C TYR A 29 -4.51 -27.49 -25.88
N SER A 30 -3.23 -27.35 -25.56
CA SER A 30 -2.18 -28.36 -25.80
C SER A 30 -1.92 -29.28 -24.60
N LEU A 31 -2.50 -28.99 -23.43
CA LEU A 31 -2.30 -29.79 -22.22
C LEU A 31 -2.82 -31.22 -22.41
N PRO A 32 -2.05 -32.26 -21.99
CA PRO A 32 -2.43 -33.66 -22.19
C PRO A 32 -3.69 -34.06 -21.40
N ASN A 33 -4.05 -33.30 -20.37
CA ASN A 33 -5.24 -33.49 -19.54
C ASN A 33 -6.38 -32.50 -19.88
N LEU A 34 -6.41 -31.90 -21.09
CA LEU A 34 -7.44 -30.95 -21.52
C LEU A 34 -8.88 -31.42 -21.25
N GLU A 35 -9.17 -32.71 -21.44
CA GLU A 35 -10.51 -33.27 -21.18
C GLU A 35 -10.90 -33.23 -19.69
N GLU A 36 -9.92 -33.29 -18.77
CA GLU A 36 -10.19 -33.14 -17.34
C GLU A 36 -10.39 -31.69 -16.89
N LEU A 37 -9.98 -30.73 -17.72
CA LEU A 37 -10.12 -29.29 -17.52
C LEU A 37 -11.53 -28.80 -17.92
N ARG A 38 -12.19 -29.49 -18.87
CA ARG A 38 -13.50 -29.11 -19.39
C ARG A 38 -14.56 -29.04 -18.28
N GLY A 39 -15.31 -27.94 -18.25
CA GLY A 39 -16.38 -27.71 -17.28
C GLY A 39 -15.90 -27.45 -15.84
N SER A 40 -14.60 -27.23 -15.62
CA SER A 40 -14.01 -27.06 -14.28
C SER A 40 -13.34 -25.69 -14.13
N PRO A 41 -14.07 -24.64 -13.69
CA PRO A 41 -13.53 -23.29 -13.56
C PRO A 41 -12.24 -23.20 -12.75
N SER A 42 -12.15 -23.95 -11.64
CA SER A 42 -10.94 -23.98 -10.80
C SER A 42 -9.72 -24.53 -11.52
N LYS A 43 -9.87 -25.59 -12.34
CA LYS A 43 -8.75 -26.15 -13.11
C LYS A 43 -8.31 -25.25 -14.26
N ILE A 44 -9.24 -24.51 -14.87
CA ILE A 44 -8.87 -23.50 -15.89
C ILE A 44 -8.09 -22.34 -15.24
N VAL A 45 -8.55 -21.85 -14.08
CA VAL A 45 -7.84 -20.83 -13.29
C VAL A 45 -6.43 -21.32 -12.92
N GLU A 46 -6.30 -22.55 -12.42
CA GLU A 46 -5.02 -23.18 -12.08
C GLU A 46 -4.09 -23.33 -13.29
N ALA A 47 -4.61 -23.70 -14.47
CA ALA A 47 -3.83 -23.79 -15.70
C ALA A 47 -3.34 -22.40 -16.19
N ILE A 48 -4.15 -21.34 -16.02
CA ILE A 48 -3.73 -19.96 -16.29
C ILE A 48 -2.66 -19.52 -15.28
N ASP A 49 -2.81 -19.85 -13.99
CA ASP A 49 -1.81 -19.57 -12.96
C ASP A 49 -0.48 -20.29 -13.23
N GLN A 50 -0.52 -21.53 -13.73
CA GLN A 50 0.69 -22.28 -14.08
C GLN A 50 1.43 -21.66 -15.28
N TYR A 51 0.71 -21.27 -16.34
CA TYR A 51 1.30 -20.50 -17.45
C TYR A 51 1.90 -19.16 -16.97
N GLY A 52 1.25 -18.50 -16.01
CA GLY A 52 1.73 -17.27 -15.36
C GLY A 52 3.07 -17.40 -14.62
N ARG A 53 3.39 -18.62 -14.15
CA ARG A 53 4.63 -18.97 -13.43
C ARG A 53 5.74 -19.49 -14.34
N ASP A 54 5.38 -20.22 -15.40
CA ASP A 54 6.34 -20.98 -16.20
C ASP A 54 6.68 -20.32 -17.54
N ASN A 55 5.75 -19.57 -18.14
CA ASN A 55 5.88 -19.04 -19.50
C ASN A 55 5.97 -17.51 -19.51
N TYR A 56 4.89 -16.82 -19.12
CA TYR A 56 4.80 -15.35 -19.20
C TYR A 56 3.97 -14.77 -18.05
N TYR A 57 4.43 -13.66 -17.47
CA TYR A 57 3.62 -12.86 -16.54
C TYR A 57 2.27 -12.49 -17.15
N LEU A 58 1.18 -12.70 -16.40
CA LEU A 58 -0.17 -12.25 -16.75
C LEU A 58 -0.66 -11.21 -15.73
N MET A 59 -1.38 -10.18 -16.20
CA MET A 59 -1.93 -9.11 -15.35
C MET A 59 -3.25 -9.50 -14.66
N ASN A 60 -3.35 -10.74 -14.18
CA ASN A 60 -4.57 -11.28 -13.58
C ASN A 60 -4.78 -10.78 -12.15
N VAL A 61 -6.02 -10.85 -11.67
CA VAL A 61 -6.39 -10.61 -10.26
C VAL A 61 -5.60 -11.54 -9.32
N GLY A 62 -5.39 -12.79 -9.72
CA GLY A 62 -4.54 -13.76 -9.04
C GLY A 62 -5.08 -14.28 -7.70
N SER A 63 -4.32 -15.19 -7.08
CA SER A 63 -4.67 -15.89 -5.84
C SER A 63 -4.80 -15.00 -4.60
N ILE A 64 -4.29 -13.77 -4.62
CA ILE A 64 -4.33 -12.83 -3.48
C ILE A 64 -5.61 -11.98 -3.50
N LYS A 65 -5.89 -11.30 -4.61
CA LYS A 65 -7.08 -10.44 -4.72
C LYS A 65 -8.36 -11.24 -5.01
N GLY A 66 -8.24 -12.40 -5.69
CA GLY A 66 -9.36 -13.25 -6.08
C GLY A 66 -10.27 -13.64 -4.90
N PRO A 67 -9.72 -14.17 -3.79
CA PRO A 67 -10.48 -14.50 -2.58
C PRO A 67 -11.24 -13.32 -1.96
N ILE A 68 -10.74 -12.09 -2.07
CA ILE A 68 -11.40 -10.89 -1.52
C ILE A 68 -12.72 -10.63 -2.28
N ILE A 69 -12.66 -10.64 -3.62
CA ILE A 69 -13.84 -10.38 -4.46
C ILE A 69 -14.81 -11.57 -4.43
N THR A 70 -14.35 -12.82 -4.41
CA THR A 70 -15.26 -13.98 -4.27
C THR A 70 -15.93 -14.04 -2.91
N SER A 71 -15.26 -13.61 -1.83
CA SER A 71 -15.89 -13.44 -0.50
C SER A 71 -16.96 -12.34 -0.52
N LEU A 72 -16.70 -11.21 -1.20
CA LEU A 72 -17.69 -10.15 -1.39
C LEU A 72 -18.90 -10.65 -2.19
N ILE A 73 -18.69 -11.40 -3.28
CA ILE A 73 -19.76 -12.04 -4.07
C ILE A 73 -20.61 -12.98 -3.21
N ALA A 74 -19.98 -13.80 -2.36
CA ALA A 74 -20.69 -14.72 -1.47
C ALA A 74 -21.54 -14.00 -0.39
N ALA A 75 -21.09 -12.83 0.06
CA ALA A 75 -21.84 -11.98 1.00
C ALA A 75 -22.99 -11.22 0.32
N VAL A 76 -22.74 -10.60 -0.83
CA VAL A 76 -23.69 -9.74 -1.57
C VAL A 76 -24.74 -10.55 -2.33
N LYS A 77 -24.38 -11.75 -2.83
CA LYS A 77 -25.23 -12.63 -3.65
C LYS A 77 -25.89 -11.91 -4.84
N PRO A 78 -25.09 -11.21 -5.69
CA PRO A 78 -25.62 -10.38 -6.76
C PRO A 78 -26.43 -11.21 -7.76
N GLN A 79 -27.60 -10.69 -8.17
CA GLN A 79 -28.39 -11.32 -9.23
C GLN A 79 -27.83 -10.97 -10.61
N VAL A 80 -27.34 -9.75 -10.77
CA VAL A 80 -26.56 -9.31 -11.93
C VAL A 80 -25.22 -8.73 -11.48
N MET A 81 -24.13 -9.33 -11.95
CA MET A 81 -22.78 -8.77 -11.82
C MET A 81 -22.31 -8.22 -13.18
N VAL A 82 -21.53 -7.15 -13.16
CA VAL A 82 -20.82 -6.61 -14.33
C VAL A 82 -19.36 -6.38 -13.98
N GLU A 83 -18.47 -6.71 -14.90
CA GLU A 83 -17.03 -6.44 -14.83
C GLU A 83 -16.62 -5.57 -16.02
N LEU A 84 -15.83 -4.53 -15.76
CA LEU A 84 -15.13 -3.77 -16.80
C LEU A 84 -13.65 -4.14 -16.73
N GLY A 85 -13.13 -4.77 -17.80
CA GLY A 85 -11.77 -5.30 -17.90
C GLY A 85 -11.73 -6.82 -17.73
N GLY A 86 -11.82 -7.56 -18.84
CA GLY A 86 -11.81 -9.03 -18.80
C GLY A 86 -10.44 -9.65 -19.06
N TYR A 87 -9.58 -8.98 -19.82
CA TYR A 87 -8.29 -9.48 -20.30
C TYR A 87 -8.43 -10.93 -20.84
N VAL A 88 -7.66 -11.90 -20.32
CA VAL A 88 -7.74 -13.33 -20.71
C VAL A 88 -8.88 -14.11 -20.03
N GLY A 89 -9.74 -13.45 -19.25
CA GLY A 89 -10.92 -14.06 -18.63
C GLY A 89 -10.68 -14.74 -17.27
N TYR A 90 -9.50 -14.59 -16.65
CA TYR A 90 -9.19 -15.18 -15.33
C TYR A 90 -10.22 -14.79 -14.25
N SER A 91 -10.48 -13.49 -14.11
CA SER A 91 -11.47 -12.94 -13.20
C SER A 91 -12.89 -13.34 -13.61
N ALA A 92 -13.22 -13.26 -14.91
CA ALA A 92 -14.51 -13.68 -15.43
C ALA A 92 -14.85 -15.15 -15.11
N ILE A 93 -13.87 -16.06 -15.15
CA ILE A 93 -14.03 -17.47 -14.78
C ILE A 93 -14.20 -17.62 -13.25
N LEU A 94 -13.29 -17.02 -12.48
CA LEU A 94 -13.26 -17.12 -11.02
C LEU A 94 -14.53 -16.52 -10.38
N PHE A 95 -14.90 -15.30 -10.79
CA PHE A 95 -16.06 -14.59 -10.30
C PHE A 95 -17.36 -15.16 -10.88
N GLY A 96 -17.36 -15.63 -12.13
CA GLY A 96 -18.52 -16.26 -12.75
C GLY A 96 -18.95 -17.52 -12.02
N ASP A 97 -18.00 -18.37 -11.61
CA ASP A 97 -18.30 -19.53 -10.79
C ASP A 97 -18.79 -19.15 -9.38
N ALA A 98 -18.21 -18.11 -8.77
CA ALA A 98 -18.65 -17.58 -7.48
C ALA A 98 -20.08 -17.00 -7.52
N VAL A 99 -20.41 -16.19 -8.54
CA VAL A 99 -21.76 -15.62 -8.73
C VAL A 99 -22.78 -16.72 -9.00
N ARG A 100 -22.43 -17.72 -9.82
CA ARG A 100 -23.29 -18.90 -10.07
C ARG A 100 -23.56 -19.68 -8.78
N LYS A 101 -22.53 -19.95 -7.98
CA LYS A 101 -22.65 -20.60 -6.66
C LYS A 101 -23.45 -19.76 -5.65
N ALA A 102 -23.38 -18.44 -5.72
CA ALA A 102 -24.15 -17.52 -4.89
C ALA A 102 -25.64 -17.41 -5.30
N GLY A 103 -26.06 -18.06 -6.39
CA GLY A 103 -27.44 -17.99 -6.90
C GLY A 103 -27.73 -16.77 -7.77
N GLY A 104 -26.69 -16.15 -8.36
CA GLY A 104 -26.85 -15.09 -9.35
C GLY A 104 -27.43 -15.59 -10.67
N LYS A 105 -28.02 -14.70 -11.46
CA LYS A 105 -28.69 -15.02 -12.73
C LYS A 105 -27.81 -14.80 -13.95
N ARG A 106 -26.94 -13.79 -13.92
CA ARG A 106 -26.11 -13.41 -15.06
C ARG A 106 -24.85 -12.66 -14.65
N TYR A 107 -23.80 -12.82 -15.44
CA TYR A 107 -22.58 -12.04 -15.34
C TYR A 107 -22.18 -11.55 -16.74
N TYR A 108 -21.80 -10.28 -16.84
CA TYR A 108 -21.29 -9.68 -18.07
C TYR A 108 -19.87 -9.16 -17.84
N SER A 109 -18.93 -9.57 -18.69
CA SER A 109 -17.53 -9.11 -18.66
C SER A 109 -17.25 -8.29 -19.91
N LEU A 110 -16.95 -7.00 -19.76
CA LEU A 110 -16.72 -6.06 -20.85
C LEU A 110 -15.22 -5.96 -21.12
N GLU A 111 -14.81 -6.29 -22.34
CA GLU A 111 -13.42 -6.22 -22.79
C GLU A 111 -13.33 -5.38 -24.07
N LYS A 112 -12.40 -4.42 -24.12
CA LYS A 112 -12.25 -3.51 -25.26
C LYS A 112 -11.52 -4.18 -26.42
N ASP A 113 -10.51 -5.00 -26.12
CA ASP A 113 -9.69 -5.63 -27.15
C ASP A 113 -10.35 -6.90 -27.72
N PRO A 114 -10.52 -7.03 -29.05
CA PRO A 114 -11.20 -8.18 -29.64
C PRO A 114 -10.42 -9.49 -29.52
N VAL A 115 -9.09 -9.45 -29.43
CA VAL A 115 -8.26 -10.66 -29.23
C VAL A 115 -8.42 -11.14 -27.80
N PHE A 116 -8.32 -10.24 -26.82
CA PHE A 116 -8.49 -10.59 -25.40
C PHE A 116 -9.91 -11.10 -25.13
N GLY A 117 -10.93 -10.42 -25.66
CA GLY A 117 -12.32 -10.85 -25.55
C GLY A 117 -12.59 -12.23 -26.19
N ALA A 118 -11.94 -12.55 -27.32
CA ALA A 118 -12.03 -13.86 -27.94
C ALA A 118 -11.36 -14.97 -27.09
N VAL A 119 -10.15 -14.71 -26.56
CA VAL A 119 -9.45 -15.64 -25.65
C VAL A 119 -10.28 -15.90 -24.39
N SER A 120 -10.76 -14.83 -23.74
CA SER A 120 -11.65 -14.90 -22.57
C SER A 120 -12.91 -15.72 -22.86
N THR A 121 -13.56 -15.49 -24.01
CA THR A 121 -14.75 -16.26 -24.43
C THR A 121 -14.45 -17.75 -24.59
N LEU A 122 -13.31 -18.11 -25.19
CA LEU A 122 -12.94 -19.51 -25.39
C LEU A 122 -12.61 -20.21 -24.06
N LEU A 123 -11.88 -19.55 -23.16
CA LEU A 123 -11.56 -20.09 -21.84
C LEU A 123 -12.79 -20.19 -20.92
N LEU A 124 -13.75 -19.25 -21.01
CA LEU A 124 -15.05 -19.35 -20.33
C LEU A 124 -15.92 -20.51 -20.84
N ASN A 125 -15.93 -20.75 -22.16
CA ASN A 125 -16.58 -21.93 -22.73
C ASN A 125 -15.91 -23.22 -22.26
N LEU A 126 -14.57 -23.27 -22.24
CA LEU A 126 -13.81 -24.41 -21.73
C LEU A 126 -14.09 -24.67 -20.23
N ALA A 127 -14.23 -23.61 -19.43
CA ALA A 127 -14.61 -23.66 -18.02
C ALA A 127 -16.08 -24.09 -17.76
N GLY A 128 -16.92 -24.24 -18.80
CA GLY A 128 -18.34 -24.53 -18.64
C GLY A 128 -19.12 -23.36 -18.00
N LEU A 129 -18.80 -22.14 -18.41
CA LEU A 129 -19.41 -20.89 -17.95
C LEU A 129 -20.00 -20.02 -19.08
N GLY A 130 -19.77 -20.37 -20.35
CA GLY A 130 -20.17 -19.54 -21.51
C GLY A 130 -21.68 -19.38 -21.73
N ASP A 131 -22.50 -20.22 -21.10
CA ASP A 131 -23.96 -20.05 -21.05
C ASP A 131 -24.41 -19.03 -20.00
N PHE A 132 -23.57 -18.76 -18.98
CA PHE A 132 -23.85 -17.93 -17.81
C PHE A 132 -23.14 -16.57 -17.82
N VAL A 133 -21.87 -16.57 -18.21
CA VAL A 133 -20.99 -15.39 -18.32
C VAL A 133 -20.90 -14.97 -19.77
N GLN A 134 -21.32 -13.74 -20.06
CA GLN A 134 -21.28 -13.19 -21.42
C GLN A 134 -20.16 -12.15 -21.56
N VAL A 135 -19.19 -12.43 -22.43
CA VAL A 135 -18.18 -11.45 -22.83
C VAL A 135 -18.79 -10.48 -23.83
N ILE A 136 -18.62 -9.18 -23.60
CA ILE A 136 -19.06 -8.11 -24.50
C ILE A 136 -17.81 -7.39 -25.01
N ILE A 137 -17.55 -7.51 -26.30
CA ILE A 137 -16.37 -6.94 -26.95
C ILE A 137 -16.67 -5.52 -27.44
N GLY A 138 -15.97 -4.53 -26.90
CA GLY A 138 -16.04 -3.13 -27.33
C GLY A 138 -15.81 -2.12 -26.21
N PRO A 139 -15.80 -0.81 -26.53
CA PRO A 139 -15.71 0.27 -25.54
C PRO A 139 -16.80 0.15 -24.45
N SER A 140 -16.43 0.37 -23.19
CA SER A 140 -17.32 0.21 -22.04
C SER A 140 -18.53 1.12 -22.11
N ASP A 141 -18.35 2.37 -22.51
CA ASP A 141 -19.41 3.37 -22.63
C ASP A 141 -20.49 2.97 -23.66
N ILE A 142 -20.08 2.51 -24.84
CA ILE A 142 -20.99 2.01 -25.88
C ILE A 142 -21.68 0.71 -25.43
N SER A 143 -20.92 -0.20 -24.82
CA SER A 143 -21.40 -1.52 -24.38
C SER A 143 -22.45 -1.39 -23.28
N LEU A 144 -22.18 -0.61 -22.22
CA LEU A 144 -23.12 -0.34 -21.13
C LEU A 144 -24.39 0.33 -21.64
N TYR A 145 -24.26 1.36 -22.49
CA TYR A 145 -25.41 2.04 -23.08
C TYR A 145 -26.29 1.10 -23.91
N ASN A 146 -25.68 0.22 -24.71
CA ASN A 146 -26.41 -0.76 -25.53
C ASN A 146 -27.09 -1.83 -24.68
N LEU A 147 -26.42 -2.37 -23.64
CA LEU A 147 -26.97 -3.36 -22.72
C LEU A 147 -28.18 -2.84 -21.94
N HIS A 148 -28.15 -1.57 -21.55
CA HIS A 148 -29.32 -0.90 -20.97
C HIS A 148 -30.42 -0.67 -22.01
N ARG A 149 -30.08 -0.11 -23.18
CA ARG A 149 -31.05 0.22 -24.23
C ARG A 149 -31.79 -1.00 -24.80
N SER A 150 -31.16 -2.18 -24.79
CA SER A 150 -31.80 -3.45 -25.18
C SER A 150 -32.68 -4.07 -24.08
N GLY A 151 -32.68 -3.50 -22.87
CA GLY A 151 -33.31 -4.10 -21.69
C GLY A 151 -32.58 -5.34 -21.14
N THR A 152 -31.33 -5.58 -21.58
CA THR A 152 -30.50 -6.71 -21.17
C THR A 152 -29.96 -6.54 -19.74
N ILE A 153 -29.69 -5.30 -19.33
CA ILE A 153 -29.30 -4.93 -17.96
C ILE A 153 -30.03 -3.65 -17.55
N ASN A 154 -30.97 -3.78 -16.61
CA ASN A 154 -31.70 -2.64 -16.02
C ASN A 154 -31.18 -2.28 -14.62
N ARG A 155 -30.35 -3.14 -14.01
CA ARG A 155 -29.77 -2.99 -12.67
C ARG A 155 -28.50 -3.81 -12.58
N ILE A 156 -27.50 -3.29 -11.90
CA ILE A 156 -26.26 -3.97 -11.52
C ILE A 156 -26.24 -4.06 -9.98
N ASP A 157 -26.12 -5.26 -9.44
CA ASP A 157 -26.03 -5.47 -7.99
C ASP A 157 -24.58 -5.39 -7.50
N LEU A 158 -23.62 -5.83 -8.34
CA LEU A 158 -22.19 -5.70 -8.10
C LEU A 158 -21.47 -5.30 -9.40
N LEU A 159 -20.78 -4.16 -9.38
CA LEU A 159 -19.92 -3.66 -10.47
C LEU A 159 -18.45 -3.77 -10.06
N PHE A 160 -17.66 -4.54 -10.82
CA PHE A 160 -16.20 -4.65 -10.68
C PHE A 160 -15.49 -3.79 -11.75
N LEU A 161 -14.48 -3.03 -11.33
CA LEU A 161 -13.73 -2.09 -12.17
C LEU A 161 -12.21 -2.41 -12.12
N ASP A 162 -11.68 -3.05 -13.17
CA ASP A 162 -10.24 -3.31 -13.34
C ASP A 162 -9.81 -3.17 -14.82
N HIS A 163 -9.94 -1.95 -15.36
CA HIS A 163 -9.62 -1.66 -16.77
C HIS A 163 -8.88 -0.32 -16.94
N TYR A 164 -9.12 0.39 -18.05
CA TYR A 164 -8.54 1.70 -18.33
C TYR A 164 -8.98 2.74 -17.29
N LYS A 165 -8.13 2.96 -16.28
CA LYS A 165 -8.40 3.78 -15.08
C LYS A 165 -9.11 5.12 -15.31
N PRO A 166 -8.75 5.95 -16.32
CA PRO A 166 -9.44 7.22 -16.55
C PRO A 166 -10.92 7.08 -16.93
N ALA A 167 -11.38 5.90 -17.38
CA ALA A 167 -12.78 5.64 -17.68
C ALA A 167 -13.65 5.35 -16.45
N TYR A 168 -13.10 4.96 -15.28
CA TYR A 168 -13.88 4.51 -14.12
C TYR A 168 -14.96 5.53 -13.70
N VAL A 169 -14.64 6.83 -13.68
CA VAL A 169 -15.61 7.89 -13.33
C VAL A 169 -16.69 8.04 -14.41
N ALA A 170 -16.31 7.93 -15.68
CA ALA A 170 -17.23 8.06 -16.80
C ALA A 170 -18.20 6.85 -16.83
N ASP A 171 -17.69 5.64 -16.69
CA ASP A 171 -18.49 4.42 -16.70
C ASP A 171 -19.39 4.29 -15.46
N LEU A 172 -18.92 4.71 -14.28
CA LEU A 172 -19.78 4.83 -13.09
C LEU A 172 -20.92 5.82 -13.35
N LYS A 173 -20.60 7.06 -13.76
CA LYS A 173 -21.61 8.08 -14.09
C LYS A 173 -22.56 7.64 -15.21
N LEU A 174 -22.10 6.84 -16.17
CA LEU A 174 -22.95 6.26 -17.19
C LEU A 174 -23.95 5.27 -16.57
N CYS A 175 -23.50 4.38 -15.68
CA CYS A 175 -24.38 3.46 -14.98
C CYS A 175 -25.37 4.18 -14.05
N GLU A 176 -24.95 5.27 -13.40
CA GLU A 176 -25.81 6.11 -12.55
C GLU A 176 -26.92 6.81 -13.35
N GLN A 177 -26.58 7.43 -14.50
CA GLN A 177 -27.55 8.18 -15.31
C GLN A 177 -28.52 7.26 -16.09
N LEU A 178 -28.15 5.99 -16.26
CA LEU A 178 -29.00 4.94 -16.83
C LEU A 178 -29.75 4.16 -15.74
N GLU A 179 -29.72 4.61 -14.48
CA GLU A 179 -30.38 3.96 -13.33
C GLU A 179 -29.95 2.49 -13.10
N MET A 180 -28.83 2.07 -13.69
CA MET A 180 -28.26 0.73 -13.52
C MET A 180 -27.59 0.59 -12.15
N ILE A 181 -27.03 1.67 -11.62
CA ILE A 181 -26.49 1.77 -10.25
C ILE A 181 -27.46 2.58 -9.40
N VAL A 182 -27.92 1.97 -8.31
CA VAL A 182 -28.96 2.50 -7.40
C VAL A 182 -28.55 2.26 -5.94
N PRO A 183 -29.24 2.86 -4.94
CA PRO A 183 -28.99 2.52 -3.54
C PRO A 183 -29.06 1.01 -3.28
N GLY A 184 -28.00 0.46 -2.70
CA GLY A 184 -27.80 -0.98 -2.50
C GLY A 184 -27.01 -1.71 -3.59
N SER A 185 -26.66 -1.06 -4.70
CA SER A 185 -25.63 -1.56 -5.63
C SER A 185 -24.24 -1.47 -4.99
N ILE A 186 -23.43 -2.51 -5.17
CA ILE A 186 -22.07 -2.61 -4.61
C ILE A 186 -21.02 -2.34 -5.70
N LEU A 187 -19.95 -1.64 -5.33
CA LEU A 187 -18.84 -1.28 -6.20
C LEU A 187 -17.54 -1.88 -5.65
N ALA A 188 -16.77 -2.54 -6.51
CA ALA A 188 -15.43 -3.02 -6.20
C ALA A 188 -14.46 -2.51 -7.28
N ALA A 189 -13.51 -1.65 -6.91
CA ALA A 189 -12.63 -0.97 -7.86
C ALA A 189 -11.17 -1.27 -7.53
N ASP A 190 -10.46 -1.90 -8.47
CA ASP A 190 -9.07 -2.30 -8.27
C ASP A 190 -8.10 -1.14 -8.53
N ASN A 191 -6.91 -1.23 -7.92
CA ASN A 191 -5.77 -0.34 -8.15
C ASN A 191 -6.02 1.16 -7.90
N VAL A 192 -7.06 1.53 -7.13
CA VAL A 192 -7.46 2.94 -6.90
C VAL A 192 -6.51 3.74 -6.01
N ILE A 193 -5.67 3.09 -5.19
CA ILE A 193 -4.61 3.73 -4.38
C ILE A 193 -3.27 3.71 -5.12
N SER A 194 -2.78 2.54 -5.53
CA SER A 194 -1.60 2.38 -6.40
C SER A 194 -1.94 1.45 -7.58
N PRO A 195 -1.58 1.78 -8.84
CA PRO A 195 -0.99 3.04 -9.31
C PRO A 195 -1.90 4.29 -9.22
N GLY A 196 -3.03 4.22 -8.50
CA GLY A 196 -3.91 5.37 -8.23
C GLY A 196 -5.07 5.53 -9.21
N ASN A 197 -6.18 6.07 -8.71
CA ASN A 197 -7.27 6.66 -9.49
C ASN A 197 -7.88 7.85 -8.71
N PRO A 198 -7.18 9.00 -8.63
CA PRO A 198 -7.65 10.15 -7.83
C PRO A 198 -9.02 10.70 -8.25
N PRO A 199 -9.37 10.82 -9.55
CA PRO A 199 -10.71 11.25 -9.97
C PRO A 199 -11.82 10.34 -9.45
N TYR A 200 -11.61 9.01 -9.48
CA TYR A 200 -12.58 8.05 -8.95
C TYR A 200 -12.76 8.17 -7.45
N LEU A 201 -11.66 8.18 -6.68
CA LEU A 201 -11.73 8.30 -5.21
C LEU A 201 -12.39 9.62 -4.79
N LYS A 202 -12.05 10.74 -5.45
CA LYS A 202 -12.72 12.02 -5.23
C LYS A 202 -14.21 11.90 -5.50
N TYR A 203 -14.59 11.36 -6.66
CA TYR A 203 -15.99 11.31 -7.07
C TYR A 203 -16.87 10.45 -6.16
N VAL A 204 -16.39 9.27 -5.73
CA VAL A 204 -17.19 8.41 -4.84
C VAL A 204 -17.28 8.94 -3.41
N ARG A 205 -16.27 9.69 -2.93
CA ARG A 205 -16.26 10.30 -1.58
C ARG A 205 -16.91 11.68 -1.49
N SER A 206 -17.12 12.35 -2.63
CA SER A 206 -17.75 13.68 -2.64
C SER A 206 -19.23 13.65 -2.26
N ASN A 207 -19.66 14.69 -1.54
CA ASN A 207 -21.07 14.88 -1.19
C ASN A 207 -21.91 15.43 -2.36
N VAL A 208 -23.22 15.52 -2.17
CA VAL A 208 -24.18 15.96 -3.22
C VAL A 208 -23.92 17.40 -3.69
N GLU A 209 -23.54 18.31 -2.79
CA GLU A 209 -23.28 19.71 -3.13
C GLU A 209 -22.02 19.85 -3.97
N GLU A 210 -20.95 19.16 -3.59
CA GLU A 210 -19.70 19.08 -4.36
C GLU A 210 -19.91 18.50 -5.76
N LYS A 211 -20.66 17.40 -5.88
CA LYS A 211 -20.98 16.77 -7.17
C LYS A 211 -21.79 17.72 -8.07
N ARG A 212 -22.78 18.43 -7.52
CA ARG A 212 -23.57 19.43 -8.26
C ARG A 212 -22.74 20.64 -8.67
N HIS A 213 -21.86 21.13 -7.78
CA HIS A 213 -20.97 22.24 -8.07
C HIS A 213 -19.96 21.89 -9.17
N GLU A 214 -19.32 20.72 -9.10
CA GLU A 214 -18.37 20.28 -10.14
C GLU A 214 -19.07 20.14 -11.50
N ALA A 215 -20.28 19.54 -11.54
CA ALA A 215 -21.09 19.44 -12.75
C ALA A 215 -21.48 20.81 -13.35
N ALA A 216 -21.84 21.79 -12.52
CA ALA A 216 -22.16 23.15 -12.96
C ALA A 216 -20.93 23.92 -13.45
N SER A 217 -19.78 23.71 -12.80
CA SER A 217 -18.52 24.42 -13.08
C SER A 217 -17.86 24.02 -14.41
N ASN A 218 -18.12 22.81 -14.93
CA ASN A 218 -17.57 22.36 -16.20
C ASN A 218 -18.58 21.54 -17.04
N PRO A 219 -19.56 22.19 -17.70
CA PRO A 219 -20.56 21.49 -18.52
C PRO A 219 -19.96 20.72 -19.71
N ALA A 220 -18.78 21.13 -20.18
CA ALA A 220 -18.05 20.48 -21.27
C ALA A 220 -17.41 19.13 -20.87
N ALA A 221 -17.29 18.84 -19.57
CA ALA A 221 -16.73 17.57 -19.07
C ALA A 221 -17.59 16.35 -19.42
N CYS A 222 -18.85 16.53 -19.83
CA CYS A 222 -19.79 15.44 -20.12
C CYS A 222 -19.42 14.52 -21.29
N ARG A 223 -18.29 14.74 -21.97
CA ARG A 223 -17.80 13.88 -23.06
C ARG A 223 -16.35 13.48 -22.95
N GLY A 224 -15.66 13.74 -21.83
CA GLY A 224 -14.22 13.45 -21.70
C GLY A 224 -13.87 12.74 -20.39
N TYR A 225 -12.80 11.94 -20.42
CA TYR A 225 -12.24 11.38 -19.19
C TYR A 225 -11.53 12.46 -18.36
N ASP A 226 -11.66 12.38 -17.03
CA ASP A 226 -10.86 13.20 -16.14
C ASP A 226 -9.45 12.61 -16.04
N LEU A 227 -8.48 13.26 -16.68
CA LEU A 227 -7.09 12.81 -16.73
C LEU A 227 -6.23 13.34 -15.55
N ARG A 228 -6.82 14.13 -14.63
CA ARG A 228 -6.09 14.75 -13.51
C ARG A 228 -5.51 13.69 -12.58
N GLY A 229 -4.21 13.80 -12.29
CA GLY A 229 -3.51 12.89 -11.36
C GLY A 229 -3.06 11.55 -11.95
N PHE A 230 -3.26 11.28 -13.25
CA PHE A 230 -2.70 10.10 -13.90
C PHE A 230 -1.32 10.36 -14.52
N SER A 231 -0.45 9.34 -14.52
CA SER A 231 0.82 9.40 -15.24
C SER A 231 0.61 9.31 -16.77
N LYS A 232 1.57 9.82 -17.55
CA LYS A 232 1.56 9.68 -19.02
C LYS A 232 1.49 8.21 -19.47
N SER A 233 2.10 7.28 -18.73
CA SER A 233 2.06 5.85 -19.03
C SER A 233 0.69 5.21 -18.78
N ILE A 234 -0.10 5.72 -17.83
CA ILE A 234 -1.50 5.29 -17.62
C ILE A 234 -2.40 5.89 -18.69
N ILE A 235 -2.25 7.19 -19.01
CA ILE A 235 -3.05 7.88 -20.03
C ILE A 235 -2.86 7.24 -21.41
N ASN A 236 -1.61 7.01 -21.83
CA ASN A 236 -1.31 6.44 -23.15
C ASN A 236 -1.57 4.92 -23.24
N ARG A 237 -1.95 4.26 -22.13
CA ARG A 237 -2.26 2.82 -22.11
C ARG A 237 -3.46 2.56 -23.02
N TYR A 238 -3.40 1.49 -23.82
CA TYR A 238 -4.40 1.17 -24.87
C TYR A 238 -4.51 2.21 -26.00
N GLY A 239 -3.42 2.93 -26.31
CA GLY A 239 -3.30 3.75 -27.52
C GLY A 239 -4.08 5.06 -27.50
N ILE A 240 -4.50 5.54 -26.32
CA ILE A 240 -5.25 6.79 -26.17
C ILE A 240 -4.25 7.95 -26.13
N SER A 241 -3.73 8.32 -27.30
CA SER A 241 -2.83 9.47 -27.49
C SER A 241 -3.61 10.73 -27.87
N GLY A 242 -3.36 11.85 -27.17
CA GLY A 242 -3.45 13.22 -27.68
C GLY A 242 -4.77 13.69 -28.33
N GLU A 243 -5.45 14.62 -27.66
CA GLU A 243 -6.65 15.33 -28.12
C GLU A 243 -7.91 14.45 -28.37
N LYS A 244 -8.85 14.56 -27.42
CA LYS A 244 -10.17 13.89 -27.40
C LYS A 244 -10.13 12.38 -27.15
N ALA A 245 -9.62 12.03 -25.97
CA ALA A 245 -10.08 10.85 -25.24
C ALA A 245 -11.53 11.06 -24.77
N THR A 246 -12.48 10.99 -25.72
CA THR A 246 -13.89 11.31 -25.51
C THR A 246 -14.77 10.07 -25.51
N THR A 247 -15.81 10.09 -24.68
CA THR A 247 -16.87 9.09 -24.71
C THR A 247 -17.81 9.30 -25.90
N ALA A 248 -18.31 8.21 -26.47
CA ALA A 248 -19.27 8.23 -27.58
C ALA A 248 -20.65 8.73 -27.14
N VAL A 249 -20.99 8.53 -25.86
CA VAL A 249 -22.23 8.99 -25.22
C VAL A 249 -21.93 10.21 -24.34
N SER A 250 -22.91 11.09 -24.14
CA SER A 250 -22.80 12.19 -23.18
C SER A 250 -23.13 11.67 -21.77
N ILE A 251 -22.26 11.98 -20.80
CA ILE A 251 -22.23 11.38 -19.46
C ILE A 251 -22.31 12.48 -18.41
N TYR A 252 -23.37 12.46 -17.61
CA TYR A 252 -23.66 13.46 -16.59
C TYR A 252 -23.55 12.87 -15.17
N GLY A 253 -23.91 11.59 -14.98
CA GLY A 253 -24.01 10.95 -13.68
C GLY A 253 -25.29 11.31 -12.93
N ASN A 254 -25.43 10.77 -11.72
CA ASN A 254 -26.49 11.14 -10.79
C ASN A 254 -25.86 11.78 -9.54
N PRO A 255 -25.80 13.12 -9.44
CA PRO A 255 -25.11 13.79 -8.34
C PRO A 255 -25.81 13.61 -6.98
N ASN A 256 -26.99 12.99 -6.93
CA ASN A 256 -27.74 12.71 -5.70
C ASN A 256 -27.35 11.36 -5.05
N LEU A 257 -26.58 10.52 -5.74
CA LEU A 257 -26.07 9.28 -5.16
C LEU A 257 -24.85 9.56 -4.27
N ILE A 258 -24.87 8.98 -3.07
CA ILE A 258 -23.77 9.03 -2.09
C ILE A 258 -23.26 7.60 -1.94
N TYR A 259 -21.94 7.42 -1.91
CA TYR A 259 -21.31 6.12 -1.72
C TYR A 259 -20.65 6.03 -0.35
N GLU A 260 -20.86 4.91 0.33
CA GLU A 260 -20.06 4.55 1.50
C GLU A 260 -18.81 3.81 1.01
N SER A 261 -17.66 4.49 0.93
CA SER A 261 -16.41 3.86 0.53
C SER A 261 -15.68 3.27 1.73
N ARG A 262 -15.43 1.96 1.72
CA ARG A 262 -14.55 1.28 2.69
C ARG A 262 -13.35 0.67 1.97
N LEU A 263 -12.18 0.70 2.62
CA LEU A 263 -11.02 -0.04 2.18
C LEU A 263 -11.01 -1.42 2.84
N VAL A 264 -10.89 -2.46 2.03
CA VAL A 264 -10.83 -3.85 2.47
C VAL A 264 -9.42 -4.36 2.23
N ASN A 265 -8.72 -4.75 3.30
CA ASN A 265 -7.34 -5.26 3.26
C ASN A 265 -6.33 -4.32 2.55
N SER A 266 -6.48 -3.01 2.70
CA SER A 266 -5.60 -2.01 2.07
C SER A 266 -5.44 -0.76 2.94
N PHE A 267 -4.30 -0.08 2.81
CA PHE A 267 -3.91 1.10 3.60
C PHE A 267 -3.66 2.29 2.68
N GLU A 268 -4.22 3.45 3.00
CA GLU A 268 -3.85 4.71 2.32
C GLU A 268 -2.58 5.30 2.94
N PRO A 269 -1.59 5.70 2.12
CA PRO A 269 -0.41 6.44 2.61
C PRO A 269 -0.77 7.92 2.82
N THR A 270 -1.64 8.23 3.80
CA THR A 270 -2.13 9.61 4.03
C THR A 270 -1.12 10.52 4.73
N GLY A 271 -0.13 9.99 5.45
CA GLY A 271 0.93 10.78 6.11
C GLY A 271 0.50 11.64 7.32
N GLU A 272 -0.77 11.55 7.68
CA GLU A 272 -1.49 12.20 8.78
C GLU A 272 -1.95 11.13 9.80
N PRO A 273 -2.29 11.47 11.06
CA PRO A 273 -2.15 10.57 12.21
C PRO A 273 -3.18 9.43 12.37
N ILE A 274 -3.89 9.03 11.30
CA ILE A 274 -4.79 7.85 11.29
C ILE A 274 -4.01 6.54 11.05
N PHE A 275 -2.73 6.50 11.40
CA PHE A 275 -1.91 5.30 11.18
C PHE A 275 -2.17 4.23 12.22
N HIS A 276 -2.33 4.57 13.51
CA HIS A 276 -2.27 3.57 14.58
C HIS A 276 -3.61 2.89 14.89
N ILE A 277 -4.70 3.65 15.01
CA ILE A 277 -6.00 3.11 15.44
C ILE A 277 -6.49 1.95 14.56
N PRO A 278 -6.44 2.02 13.21
CA PRO A 278 -6.86 0.91 12.36
C PRO A 278 -6.01 -0.36 12.50
N PHE A 279 -4.81 -0.30 13.07
CA PHE A 279 -4.04 -1.50 13.41
C PHE A 279 -4.40 -2.04 14.79
N VAL A 280 -4.64 -1.16 15.78
CA VAL A 280 -5.14 -1.53 17.11
C VAL A 280 -6.47 -2.27 16.98
N GLU A 281 -7.43 -1.73 16.21
CA GLU A 281 -8.72 -2.37 15.94
C GLU A 281 -8.63 -3.67 15.12
N ALA A 282 -7.50 -3.92 14.46
CA ALA A 282 -7.30 -5.08 13.58
C ALA A 282 -6.56 -6.26 14.25
N VAL A 283 -6.21 -6.12 15.53
CA VAL A 283 -5.53 -7.11 16.39
C VAL A 283 -6.48 -7.39 17.57
N PRO A 284 -7.16 -8.55 17.63
CA PRO A 284 -8.19 -8.86 18.63
C PRO A 284 -7.74 -8.78 20.10
N GLU A 285 -6.43 -8.90 20.34
CA GLU A 285 -5.77 -8.83 21.64
C GLU A 285 -5.72 -7.39 22.17
N PHE A 286 -5.86 -6.38 21.30
CA PHE A 286 -5.94 -4.97 21.70
C PHE A 286 -7.39 -4.46 21.71
N ASN A 287 -7.66 -3.57 22.66
CA ASN A 287 -8.89 -2.79 22.73
C ASN A 287 -8.55 -1.29 22.71
N LEU A 288 -9.16 -0.52 21.80
CA LEU A 288 -9.03 0.94 21.80
C LEU A 288 -9.86 1.52 22.96
N TYR A 289 -9.28 1.53 24.16
CA TYR A 289 -9.97 2.03 25.36
C TYR A 289 -10.05 3.56 25.41
N ALA A 290 -8.99 4.26 25.01
CA ALA A 290 -8.82 5.68 25.30
C ALA A 290 -8.01 6.45 24.26
N VAL A 291 -8.25 7.76 24.17
CA VAL A 291 -7.38 8.73 23.46
C VAL A 291 -7.14 9.97 24.33
N VAL A 292 -5.88 10.42 24.38
CA VAL A 292 -5.51 11.73 24.93
C VAL A 292 -5.60 12.77 23.82
N GLN A 293 -6.51 13.74 23.95
CA GLN A 293 -6.63 14.84 22.99
C GLN A 293 -6.80 16.17 23.75
N ARG A 294 -5.71 16.94 23.84
CA ARG A 294 -5.65 18.16 24.65
C ARG A 294 -6.69 19.22 24.28
N ASN A 295 -6.87 19.47 22.99
CA ASN A 295 -7.75 20.52 22.44
C ASN A 295 -8.64 19.95 21.31
N PRO A 296 -9.78 19.29 21.63
CA PRO A 296 -10.73 18.85 20.61
C PRO A 296 -11.40 20.07 19.96
N ASN A 297 -11.90 19.89 18.74
CA ASN A 297 -12.78 20.88 18.10
C ASN A 297 -13.83 20.18 17.21
N PRO A 298 -14.88 20.88 16.73
CA PRO A 298 -15.97 20.23 16.03
C PRO A 298 -15.61 19.37 14.80
N ALA A 299 -14.45 19.63 14.17
CA ALA A 299 -13.93 18.91 13.00
C ALA A 299 -12.72 17.99 13.31
N ASN A 300 -12.34 17.83 14.58
CA ASN A 300 -11.27 16.96 15.05
C ASN A 300 -11.50 16.65 16.54
N ASP A 301 -12.24 15.58 16.82
CA ASP A 301 -12.70 15.20 18.16
C ASP A 301 -12.76 13.67 18.25
N ALA A 302 -11.77 13.07 18.90
CA ALA A 302 -11.58 11.63 18.91
C ALA A 302 -12.79 10.87 19.49
N GLY A 303 -13.54 11.47 20.43
CA GLY A 303 -14.74 10.88 21.00
C GLY A 303 -15.96 10.88 20.08
N LYS A 304 -15.93 11.67 18.98
CA LYS A 304 -16.92 11.60 17.90
C LYS A 304 -16.50 10.61 16.82
N ASP A 305 -15.22 10.62 16.48
CA ASP A 305 -14.65 9.76 15.44
C ASP A 305 -14.68 8.29 15.86
N TYR A 306 -14.53 8.02 17.18
CA TYR A 306 -14.59 6.69 17.79
C TYR A 306 -15.57 6.67 18.98
N PRO A 307 -16.89 6.51 18.75
CA PRO A 307 -17.89 6.52 19.81
C PRO A 307 -17.67 5.38 20.82
N GLY A 308 -17.51 5.72 22.10
CA GLY A 308 -17.39 4.76 23.21
C GLY A 308 -16.01 4.73 23.89
N ILE A 309 -14.99 5.35 23.30
CA ILE A 309 -13.67 5.49 23.95
C ILE A 309 -13.69 6.52 25.08
N GLN A 310 -12.80 6.37 26.05
CA GLN A 310 -12.50 7.43 27.02
C GLN A 310 -11.66 8.54 26.38
N SER A 311 -11.95 9.80 26.75
CA SER A 311 -11.28 10.98 26.21
C SER A 311 -10.61 11.79 27.32
N TYR A 312 -9.27 11.74 27.38
CA TYR A 312 -8.47 12.48 28.37
C TYR A 312 -7.91 13.77 27.77
N ARG A 313 -7.56 14.74 28.62
CA ARG A 313 -6.97 16.03 28.17
C ARG A 313 -5.48 16.14 28.48
N SER A 314 -4.94 15.25 29.31
CA SER A 314 -3.51 15.11 29.59
C SER A 314 -3.11 13.64 29.67
N THR A 315 -1.82 13.34 29.42
CA THR A 315 -1.26 11.99 29.57
C THR A 315 -1.25 11.59 31.05
N GLU A 316 -0.98 12.56 31.92
CA GLU A 316 -0.93 12.49 33.37
C GLU A 316 -2.28 12.12 34.03
N GLU A 317 -3.40 12.36 33.33
CA GLU A 317 -4.73 11.85 33.72
C GLU A 317 -4.91 10.39 33.28
N MET A 318 -4.60 10.10 32.01
CA MET A 318 -4.81 8.77 31.40
C MET A 318 -3.98 7.68 32.09
N VAL A 319 -2.70 7.90 32.37
CA VAL A 319 -1.82 6.86 32.96
C VAL A 319 -2.23 6.44 34.37
N LYS A 320 -3.07 7.24 35.05
CA LYS A 320 -3.65 6.91 36.37
C LYS A 320 -4.86 5.98 36.28
N ASP A 321 -5.40 5.74 35.08
CA ASP A 321 -6.47 4.77 34.90
C ASP A 321 -5.90 3.35 35.01
N ALA A 322 -6.48 2.55 35.92
CA ALA A 322 -6.11 1.15 36.07
C ALA A 322 -6.45 0.31 34.83
N SER A 323 -7.40 0.78 33.99
CA SER A 323 -7.92 0.10 32.79
C SER A 323 -7.09 0.34 31.52
N VAL A 324 -6.01 1.12 31.60
CA VAL A 324 -5.06 1.34 30.50
C VAL A 324 -3.86 0.45 30.72
N ASP A 325 -3.63 -0.54 29.87
CA ASP A 325 -2.47 -1.45 29.99
C ASP A 325 -1.25 -0.98 29.16
N VAL A 326 -1.52 -0.40 27.97
CA VAL A 326 -0.52 -0.03 26.97
C VAL A 326 -0.76 1.40 26.49
N VAL A 327 0.30 2.19 26.39
CA VAL A 327 0.29 3.59 25.92
C VAL A 327 1.04 3.74 24.61
N VAL A 328 0.34 4.15 23.55
CA VAL A 328 0.92 4.41 22.22
C VAL A 328 1.20 5.90 22.04
N VAL A 329 2.47 6.30 22.10
CA VAL A 329 2.93 7.69 21.98
C VAL A 329 3.12 8.06 20.51
N THR A 330 2.15 8.78 19.94
CA THR A 330 2.11 9.17 18.51
C THR A 330 2.30 10.67 18.27
N THR A 331 2.79 11.40 19.26
CA THR A 331 2.89 12.88 19.28
C THR A 331 4.07 13.40 18.44
N THR A 332 4.54 14.62 18.73
CA THR A 332 5.75 15.19 18.14
C THR A 332 6.98 14.73 18.93
N THR A 333 8.11 14.53 18.23
CA THR A 333 9.29 13.80 18.72
C THR A 333 9.82 14.32 20.06
N GLU A 334 9.80 15.64 20.27
CA GLU A 334 10.26 16.30 21.50
C GLU A 334 9.42 15.98 22.75
N THR A 335 8.27 15.34 22.58
CA THR A 335 7.40 14.91 23.69
C THR A 335 7.46 13.40 23.96
N HIS A 336 8.15 12.63 23.10
CA HIS A 336 8.15 11.17 23.19
C HIS A 336 8.73 10.67 24.51
N SER A 337 9.90 11.19 24.93
CA SER A 337 10.56 10.77 26.17
C SER A 337 9.67 11.01 27.40
N ALA A 338 9.19 12.24 27.58
CA ALA A 338 8.34 12.59 28.72
C ALA A 338 7.05 11.76 28.80
N PHE A 339 6.38 11.50 27.67
CA PHE A 339 5.13 10.71 27.67
C PHE A 339 5.36 9.21 27.80
N ALA A 340 6.46 8.67 27.28
CA ALA A 340 6.84 7.27 27.49
C ALA A 340 7.25 7.03 28.94
N GLN A 341 8.04 7.93 29.53
CA GLN A 341 8.41 7.90 30.95
C GLN A 341 7.19 7.93 31.86
N LEU A 342 6.22 8.82 31.62
CA LEU A 342 4.97 8.88 32.42
C LEU A 342 4.15 7.58 32.36
N ALA A 343 4.20 6.83 31.26
CA ALA A 343 3.54 5.53 31.16
C ALA A 343 4.30 4.46 31.96
N LEU A 344 5.62 4.40 31.81
CA LEU A 344 6.49 3.43 32.50
C LEU A 344 6.50 3.64 34.03
N GLU A 345 6.56 4.90 34.49
CA GLU A 345 6.47 5.26 35.92
C GLU A 345 5.11 4.93 36.54
N ALA A 346 4.07 4.79 35.71
CA ALA A 346 2.73 4.33 36.12
C ALA A 346 2.54 2.81 35.94
N GLU A 347 3.63 2.05 35.77
CA GLU A 347 3.66 0.60 35.56
C GLU A 347 2.87 0.15 34.32
N LYS A 348 2.83 0.99 33.27
CA LYS A 348 2.18 0.69 31.98
C LYS A 348 3.21 0.36 30.90
N HIS A 349 2.83 -0.47 29.94
CA HIS A 349 3.66 -0.68 28.76
C HIS A 349 3.66 0.58 27.89
N ALA A 350 4.83 0.98 27.37
CA ALA A 350 4.98 2.14 26.50
C ALA A 350 5.44 1.73 25.10
N ILE A 351 4.70 2.19 24.11
CA ILE A 351 4.93 2.01 22.69
C ILE A 351 5.25 3.39 22.10
N VAL A 352 6.44 3.58 21.52
CA VAL A 352 6.89 4.91 21.06
C VAL A 352 7.08 4.96 19.54
N LYS A 353 6.51 5.97 18.89
CA LYS A 353 6.62 6.19 17.45
C LYS A 353 8.02 6.70 17.06
N LYS A 354 8.45 6.45 15.81
CA LYS A 354 9.67 7.05 15.24
C LYS A 354 9.52 8.55 14.95
N PRO A 355 10.62 9.33 15.02
CA PRO A 355 11.92 8.97 15.60
C PRO A 355 11.78 8.72 17.10
N PHE A 356 12.52 7.76 17.66
CA PHE A 356 12.29 7.27 19.03
C PHE A 356 12.34 8.41 20.06
N THR A 357 13.44 9.14 20.07
CA THR A 357 13.64 10.36 20.86
C THR A 357 14.48 11.38 20.06
N PRO A 358 14.53 12.65 20.51
CA PRO A 358 15.44 13.67 19.99
C PRO A 358 16.93 13.40 20.25
N THR A 359 17.29 12.74 21.35
CA THR A 359 18.68 12.45 21.75
C THR A 359 18.84 11.01 22.25
N ARG A 360 20.06 10.45 22.12
CA ARG A 360 20.39 9.12 22.65
C ARG A 360 20.27 9.08 24.16
N GLN A 361 20.58 10.19 24.84
CA GLN A 361 20.47 10.27 26.30
C GLN A 361 19.02 10.03 26.73
N GLU A 362 18.06 10.71 26.10
CA GLU A 362 16.62 10.46 26.34
C GLU A 362 16.21 9.03 25.96
N ALA A 363 16.73 8.48 24.85
CA ALA A 363 16.45 7.08 24.47
C ALA A 363 16.98 6.07 25.51
N TYR A 364 18.11 6.38 26.15
CA TYR A 364 18.73 5.54 27.18
C TYR A 364 18.02 5.66 28.52
N GLU A 365 17.50 6.84 28.87
CA GLU A 365 16.65 7.04 30.05
C GLU A 365 15.33 6.27 29.97
N LEU A 366 14.86 5.98 28.75
CA LEU A 366 13.76 5.05 28.48
C LEU A 366 14.15 3.55 28.49
N VAL A 367 15.37 3.16 28.85
CA VAL A 367 15.73 1.73 29.00
C VAL A 367 15.67 1.37 30.51
N PRO A 368 14.53 0.87 31.01
CA PRO A 368 14.38 0.53 32.43
C PRO A 368 15.16 -0.74 32.79
N PRO A 369 15.48 -0.95 34.08
CA PRO A 369 16.14 -2.17 34.54
C PRO A 369 15.26 -3.43 34.49
N ILE A 370 13.93 -3.29 34.29
CA ILE A 370 12.97 -4.38 34.13
C ILE A 370 11.89 -3.92 33.14
N GLY A 371 11.64 -4.71 32.07
CA GLY A 371 10.57 -4.51 31.09
C GLY A 371 10.81 -3.34 30.13
N GLU A 372 11.49 -3.57 29.01
CA GLU A 372 11.79 -2.50 28.04
C GLU A 372 10.52 -1.95 27.35
N PRO A 373 10.40 -0.62 27.14
CA PRO A 373 9.42 -0.07 26.20
C PRO A 373 9.79 -0.42 24.76
N GLU A 374 8.79 -0.43 23.88
CA GLU A 374 8.94 -0.87 22.50
C GLU A 374 8.94 0.31 21.51
N ALA A 375 9.78 0.23 20.48
CA ALA A 375 9.88 1.25 19.44
C ALA A 375 9.05 0.87 18.17
N PHE A 376 7.78 1.27 18.13
CA PHE A 376 6.71 0.84 17.20
C PHE A 376 6.95 1.04 15.69
N ASN A 377 8.06 1.63 15.23
CA ASN A 377 8.02 2.26 13.91
C ASN A 377 9.26 2.12 13.03
N PHE A 378 10.04 1.07 13.24
CA PHE A 378 10.89 0.50 12.19
C PHE A 378 10.15 -0.61 11.40
N HIS A 379 8.87 -0.38 11.10
CA HIS A 379 8.03 -1.28 10.31
C HIS A 379 8.63 -1.65 8.94
N ARG A 380 9.63 -0.88 8.46
CA ARG A 380 10.35 -1.13 7.21
C ARG A 380 11.27 -2.35 7.23
N ARG A 381 11.55 -2.98 8.40
CA ARG A 381 12.10 -4.35 8.41
C ARG A 381 11.13 -5.38 7.80
N TRP A 382 9.84 -5.03 7.67
CA TRP A 382 8.81 -5.90 7.08
C TRP A 382 8.40 -5.47 5.66
N ASP A 383 8.99 -4.43 5.08
CA ASP A 383 8.73 -4.08 3.67
C ASP A 383 9.12 -5.29 2.79
N ALA A 384 8.23 -5.75 1.89
CA ALA A 384 8.38 -7.07 1.26
C ALA A 384 9.71 -7.27 0.49
N GLY A 385 10.25 -6.20 -0.12
CA GLY A 385 11.56 -6.22 -0.75
C GLY A 385 12.72 -6.34 0.25
N PHE A 386 12.57 -5.74 1.43
CA PHE A 386 13.56 -5.86 2.51
C PHE A 386 13.49 -7.22 3.21
N ILE A 387 12.31 -7.81 3.41
CA ILE A 387 12.20 -9.22 3.86
C ILE A 387 12.96 -10.13 2.89
N THR A 388 12.69 -10.00 1.58
CA THR A 388 13.38 -10.79 0.54
C THR A 388 14.89 -10.63 0.61
N LEU A 389 15.38 -9.38 0.73
CA LEU A 389 16.80 -9.08 0.89
C LEU A 389 17.37 -9.71 2.18
N SER A 390 16.66 -9.59 3.30
CA SER A 390 17.08 -10.17 4.58
C SER A 390 17.22 -11.68 4.49
N THR A 391 16.24 -12.40 3.90
CA THR A 391 16.35 -13.85 3.69
C THR A 391 17.58 -14.19 2.86
N LEU A 392 17.84 -13.49 1.74
CA LEU A 392 19.00 -13.74 0.89
C LEU A 392 20.35 -13.48 1.59
N VAL A 393 20.39 -12.53 2.53
CA VAL A 393 21.57 -12.25 3.36
C VAL A 393 21.74 -13.29 4.48
N THR A 394 20.66 -13.62 5.21
CA THR A 394 20.68 -14.58 6.32
C THR A 394 20.98 -16.01 5.84
N ASP A 395 20.47 -16.40 4.67
CA ASP A 395 20.68 -17.73 4.08
C ASP A 395 22.01 -17.86 3.31
N ASP A 396 22.93 -16.89 3.43
CA ASP A 396 24.24 -16.81 2.72
C ASP A 396 24.13 -16.95 1.18
N SER A 397 22.94 -16.67 0.62
CA SER A 397 22.63 -16.88 -0.81
C SER A 397 23.35 -15.88 -1.72
N LEU A 398 23.80 -14.76 -1.16
CA LEU A 398 24.63 -13.76 -1.85
C LEU A 398 26.13 -13.96 -1.61
N GLY A 399 26.51 -14.87 -0.70
CA GLY A 399 27.87 -14.97 -0.18
C GLY A 399 28.33 -13.69 0.52
N ARG A 400 29.66 -13.47 0.50
CA ARG A 400 30.29 -12.31 1.14
C ARG A 400 29.86 -10.99 0.49
N ILE A 401 29.10 -10.18 1.22
CA ILE A 401 28.77 -8.79 0.87
C ILE A 401 30.06 -7.95 0.86
N THR A 402 30.38 -7.33 -0.28
CA THR A 402 31.56 -6.45 -0.43
C THR A 402 31.22 -4.97 -0.40
N ASP A 403 29.97 -4.63 -0.74
CA ASP A 403 29.45 -3.29 -0.87
C ASP A 403 27.94 -3.36 -0.58
N PHE A 404 27.39 -2.35 0.08
CA PHE A 404 25.95 -2.23 0.30
C PHE A 404 25.57 -0.76 0.13
N GLU A 405 24.47 -0.51 -0.59
CA GLU A 405 23.93 0.83 -0.74
C GLU A 405 22.44 0.87 -0.39
N ALA A 406 22.09 1.81 0.49
CA ALA A 406 20.71 2.04 0.92
C ALA A 406 20.29 3.46 0.50
N HIS A 407 19.21 3.57 -0.28
CA HIS A 407 18.80 4.83 -0.89
C HIS A 407 17.34 5.20 -0.59
N PHE A 408 17.11 6.40 -0.05
CA PHE A 408 15.79 7.04 -0.12
C PHE A 408 15.80 8.18 -1.12
N TYR A 409 14.99 8.05 -2.16
CA TYR A 409 14.81 9.11 -3.15
C TYR A 409 13.38 9.65 -3.11
N ARG A 410 13.21 10.93 -2.72
CA ARG A 410 11.89 11.56 -2.54
C ARG A 410 11.77 12.86 -3.36
N HIS A 411 10.97 12.87 -4.42
CA HIS A 411 10.75 14.08 -5.21
C HIS A 411 9.72 15.02 -4.56
N LEU A 412 10.18 16.10 -3.94
CA LEU A 412 9.37 17.21 -3.43
C LEU A 412 9.82 18.54 -4.06
N PRO A 413 9.31 18.92 -5.24
CA PRO A 413 9.78 20.11 -5.96
C PRO A 413 9.34 21.42 -5.29
N GLU A 414 8.18 21.42 -4.62
CA GLU A 414 7.70 22.57 -3.86
C GLU A 414 8.54 22.79 -2.59
N ILE A 415 8.70 24.05 -2.17
CA ILE A 415 9.33 24.38 -0.89
C ILE A 415 8.35 24.00 0.23
N PRO A 416 8.74 23.14 1.18
CA PRO A 416 7.86 22.75 2.27
C PRO A 416 7.39 23.96 3.09
N THR A 417 6.10 24.03 3.40
CA THR A 417 5.50 25.22 4.02
C THR A 417 6.08 25.52 5.40
N LYS A 418 6.34 26.80 5.69
CA LYS A 418 6.88 27.28 6.99
C LYS A 418 5.91 27.04 8.17
N SER A 419 4.65 26.69 7.89
CA SER A 419 3.62 26.38 8.88
C SER A 419 3.71 24.95 9.44
N SER A 420 4.24 23.99 8.67
CA SER A 420 4.41 22.62 9.15
C SER A 420 5.43 22.55 10.28
N TRP A 421 5.19 21.69 11.27
CA TRP A 421 6.17 21.46 12.34
C TRP A 421 7.35 20.60 11.85
N LYS A 422 7.10 19.68 10.91
CA LYS A 422 8.11 18.77 10.34
C LYS A 422 9.23 19.50 9.58
N THR A 423 8.97 20.72 9.12
CA THR A 423 9.86 21.54 8.28
C THR A 423 10.63 22.60 9.07
N LYS A 424 10.56 22.54 10.40
CA LYS A 424 11.30 23.42 11.32
C LYS A 424 12.53 22.68 11.90
N PRO A 425 13.65 23.38 12.13
CA PRO A 425 14.87 22.81 12.71
C PRO A 425 14.69 22.64 14.22
N MET A 426 13.92 21.63 14.61
CA MET A 426 13.63 21.27 15.99
C MET A 426 14.38 19.97 16.38
N PRO A 427 14.57 19.69 17.68
CA PRO A 427 15.07 18.39 18.14
C PRO A 427 14.20 17.26 17.56
N GLY A 428 14.83 16.18 17.07
CA GLY A 428 14.10 15.07 16.45
C GLY A 428 13.53 15.31 15.04
N ASN A 429 13.79 16.46 14.40
CA ASN A 429 13.38 16.75 13.01
C ASN A 429 14.56 16.71 12.02
N GLY A 430 14.25 16.68 10.73
CA GLY A 430 15.21 16.67 9.60
C GLY A 430 15.09 15.39 8.77
N ALA A 431 15.55 15.40 7.52
CA ALA A 431 15.49 14.21 6.67
C ALA A 431 16.27 13.01 7.24
N LEU A 432 17.35 13.27 7.99
CA LEU A 432 18.11 12.22 8.66
C LEU A 432 17.29 11.54 9.78
N TYR A 433 16.49 12.31 10.53
CA TYR A 433 15.56 11.75 11.54
C TYR A 433 14.34 11.09 10.88
N ASP A 434 13.74 11.69 9.86
CA ASP A 434 12.51 11.18 9.23
C ASP A 434 12.75 9.96 8.33
N LEU A 435 13.81 9.96 7.52
CA LEU A 435 14.12 8.92 6.53
C LEU A 435 15.40 8.14 6.89
N GLY A 436 16.43 8.82 7.41
CA GLY A 436 17.71 8.20 7.73
C GLY A 436 17.61 7.13 8.81
N THR A 437 16.84 7.36 9.87
CA THR A 437 16.55 6.35 10.92
C THR A 437 16.12 5.00 10.34
N HIS A 438 15.24 4.98 9.34
CA HIS A 438 14.79 3.75 8.69
C HIS A 438 15.90 3.03 7.90
N LEU A 439 16.73 3.76 7.15
CA LEU A 439 17.82 3.14 6.38
C LEU A 439 18.94 2.65 7.30
N ILE A 440 19.25 3.42 8.34
CA ILE A 440 20.24 3.04 9.34
C ILE A 440 19.78 1.77 10.06
N ASP A 441 18.51 1.69 10.48
CA ASP A 441 17.94 0.49 11.07
C ASP A 441 18.00 -0.72 10.13
N GLN A 442 17.60 -0.56 8.88
CA GLN A 442 17.69 -1.64 7.88
C GLN A 442 19.12 -2.16 7.70
N VAL A 443 20.11 -1.27 7.64
CA VAL A 443 21.53 -1.68 7.56
C VAL A 443 21.99 -2.35 8.85
N VAL A 444 21.63 -1.82 10.02
CA VAL A 444 22.02 -2.36 11.33
C VAL A 444 21.36 -3.71 11.60
N TYR A 445 20.13 -3.92 11.13
CA TYR A 445 19.43 -5.20 11.22
C TYR A 445 20.12 -6.29 10.39
N LEU A 446 20.56 -5.97 9.17
CA LEU A 446 21.26 -6.92 8.31
C LEU A 446 22.72 -7.17 8.74
N LEU A 447 23.41 -6.13 9.22
CA LEU A 447 24.88 -6.11 9.32
C LEU A 447 25.43 -5.74 10.72
N GLY A 448 24.57 -5.57 11.72
CA GLY A 448 24.95 -5.13 13.06
C GLY A 448 25.38 -3.67 13.11
N LEU A 449 25.95 -3.24 14.24
CA LEU A 449 26.43 -1.86 14.40
C LEU A 449 27.78 -1.65 13.68
N PRO A 450 27.95 -0.53 12.94
CA PRO A 450 29.24 -0.17 12.35
C PRO A 450 30.26 0.19 13.43
N LYS A 451 31.54 0.15 13.09
CA LYS A 451 32.63 0.63 13.96
C LYS A 451 32.83 2.12 13.88
N LYS A 452 32.64 2.70 12.70
CA LYS A 452 32.81 4.13 12.44
C LYS A 452 31.75 4.64 11.47
N LEU A 453 31.55 5.95 11.49
CA LEU A 453 30.64 6.65 10.61
C LEU A 453 31.30 7.90 10.05
N THR A 454 31.16 8.13 8.74
CA THR A 454 31.38 9.44 8.10
C THR A 454 30.04 10.01 7.66
N GLY A 455 29.69 11.21 8.06
CA GLY A 455 28.42 11.85 7.74
C GLY A 455 28.60 13.11 6.90
N SER A 456 27.67 13.33 5.98
CA SER A 456 27.43 14.60 5.30
C SER A 456 25.92 14.87 5.34
N VAL A 457 25.51 15.94 6.01
CA VAL A 457 24.11 16.26 6.30
C VAL A 457 23.86 17.74 6.02
N GLY A 458 22.80 18.07 5.28
CA GLY A 458 22.53 19.45 4.89
C GLY A 458 21.28 19.60 4.01
N SER A 459 21.32 20.58 3.10
CA SER A 459 20.23 20.90 2.17
C SER A 459 20.74 20.87 0.74
N GLN A 460 19.95 20.33 -0.18
CA GLN A 460 20.19 20.41 -1.63
C GLN A 460 19.40 21.53 -2.33
N ARG A 461 18.54 22.25 -1.59
CA ARG A 461 17.78 23.39 -2.13
C ARG A 461 18.62 24.65 -2.19
N GLU A 462 18.42 25.43 -3.26
CA GLU A 462 18.94 26.80 -3.39
C GLU A 462 18.38 27.70 -2.29
N ASP A 463 17.05 27.66 -2.07
CA ASP A 463 16.37 28.35 -0.97
C ASP A 463 16.14 27.42 0.23
N ASN A 464 16.77 27.73 1.36
CA ASN A 464 16.51 27.08 2.65
C ASN A 464 16.41 28.07 3.83
N ASP A 465 15.50 29.04 3.71
CA ASP A 465 15.09 29.95 4.79
C ASP A 465 14.78 29.26 6.13
N SER A 466 14.37 27.99 6.09
CA SER A 466 13.94 27.25 7.26
C SER A 466 15.11 26.69 8.09
N GLY A 467 16.29 26.53 7.51
CA GLY A 467 17.40 25.80 8.13
C GLY A 467 17.15 24.28 8.30
N TYR A 468 16.13 23.74 7.63
CA TYR A 468 15.80 22.31 7.63
C TYR A 468 16.80 21.52 6.78
N GLU A 469 17.33 20.41 7.31
CA GLU A 469 18.15 19.47 6.52
C GLU A 469 17.25 18.56 5.68
N ASP A 470 17.45 18.54 4.37
CA ASP A 470 16.66 17.74 3.41
C ASP A 470 17.47 16.66 2.65
N SER A 471 18.78 16.59 2.89
CA SER A 471 19.71 15.67 2.23
C SER A 471 20.74 15.11 3.20
N PHE A 472 21.11 13.85 3.03
CA PHE A 472 22.24 13.24 3.76
C PHE A 472 22.95 12.15 2.95
N THR A 473 24.19 11.89 3.32
CA THR A 473 25.01 10.77 2.84
C THR A 473 25.88 10.31 4.00
N LEU A 474 25.78 9.03 4.36
CA LEU A 474 26.52 8.40 5.44
C LEU A 474 27.37 7.28 4.86
N LEU A 475 28.62 7.18 5.31
CA LEU A 475 29.51 6.06 5.07
C LEU A 475 29.62 5.29 6.39
N LEU A 476 29.10 4.07 6.42
CA LEU A 476 29.15 3.17 7.57
C LEU A 476 30.30 2.19 7.38
N HIS A 477 31.23 2.15 8.34
CA HIS A 477 32.47 1.39 8.25
C HIS A 477 32.39 0.14 9.12
N TYR A 478 32.64 -1.03 8.54
CA TYR A 478 32.58 -2.32 9.24
C TYR A 478 33.90 -3.08 9.19
N ASP A 479 34.17 -3.87 10.23
CA ASP A 479 35.26 -4.85 10.23
C ASP A 479 34.92 -6.01 9.28
N ARG A 480 35.96 -6.66 8.72
CA ARG A 480 35.83 -7.67 7.64
C ARG A 480 35.02 -8.93 7.98
N ASN A 481 34.60 -9.12 9.23
CA ASN A 481 33.92 -10.33 9.70
C ASN A 481 32.38 -10.19 9.68
N LEU A 482 31.84 -9.54 8.65
CA LEU A 482 30.45 -9.67 8.29
C LEU A 482 30.21 -11.04 7.63
N ALA A 483 29.97 -12.02 8.50
CA ALA A 483 29.51 -13.37 8.23
C ALA A 483 30.07 -14.04 6.95
N THR A 484 31.35 -14.43 6.92
CA THR A 484 31.82 -15.55 6.06
C THR A 484 33.21 -16.08 6.44
N LYS A 485 33.47 -17.34 6.06
CA LYS A 485 34.76 -18.05 6.14
C LYS A 485 35.25 -18.37 4.70
N ILE A 486 36.54 -18.47 4.38
CA ILE A 486 37.79 -18.38 5.17
C ILE A 486 38.95 -17.94 4.24
N ASN A 487 40.02 -17.35 4.79
CA ASN A 487 41.35 -17.12 4.19
C ASN A 487 41.46 -16.60 2.73
N SER A 488 41.89 -15.35 2.59
CA SER A 488 43.11 -15.03 1.82
C SER A 488 43.70 -13.68 2.24
N GLU A 489 45.03 -13.55 2.12
CA GLU A 489 45.76 -12.31 2.42
C GLU A 489 45.60 -11.30 1.27
N HIS A 490 45.84 -10.01 1.55
CA HIS A 490 45.49 -8.80 0.77
C HIS A 490 44.01 -8.41 0.87
N ALA A 491 43.72 -7.38 1.67
CA ALA A 491 42.33 -7.01 1.94
C ALA A 491 42.14 -5.54 2.32
N GLN A 492 41.17 -4.90 1.69
CA GLN A 492 40.59 -3.60 2.06
C GLN A 492 39.33 -3.82 2.91
N GLY A 493 38.77 -2.75 3.49
CA GLY A 493 37.57 -2.82 4.36
C GLY A 493 36.26 -2.88 3.57
N LEU A 494 35.15 -3.07 4.29
CA LEU A 494 33.79 -2.91 3.77
C LEU A 494 33.32 -1.47 4.07
N GLU A 495 33.00 -0.72 3.01
CA GLU A 495 32.43 0.62 3.08
C GLU A 495 30.97 0.58 2.59
N ILE A 496 30.04 1.13 3.38
CA ILE A 496 28.59 1.07 3.09
C ILE A 496 28.04 2.47 2.95
N THR A 497 27.45 2.78 1.79
CA THR A 497 26.93 4.12 1.49
C THR A 497 25.42 4.17 1.69
N VAL A 498 24.97 4.89 2.71
CA VAL A 498 23.55 5.19 2.96
C VAL A 498 23.26 6.62 2.51
N THR A 499 22.40 6.79 1.52
CA THR A 499 22.15 8.09 0.88
C THR A 499 20.66 8.42 0.85
N ALA A 500 20.32 9.70 1.00
CA ALA A 500 19.01 10.20 0.58
C ALA A 500 19.16 11.50 -0.22
N ARG A 501 18.44 11.61 -1.35
CA ARG A 501 18.41 12.77 -2.25
C ARG A 501 17.01 12.97 -2.82
N ASN A 502 16.74 14.10 -3.47
CA ASN A 502 15.43 14.34 -4.10
C ASN A 502 15.32 13.75 -5.53
N GLN A 503 15.22 12.41 -5.67
CA GLN A 503 14.85 11.71 -6.93
C GLN A 503 13.66 10.74 -6.71
N VAL A 504 13.46 9.72 -7.57
CA VAL A 504 12.21 8.90 -7.59
C VAL A 504 12.45 7.43 -7.23
N THR A 505 11.78 6.95 -6.18
CA THR A 505 11.35 5.54 -6.02
C THR A 505 10.00 5.43 -5.28
N ASP A 506 9.23 4.39 -5.59
CA ASP A 506 7.94 4.04 -4.96
C ASP A 506 8.17 2.97 -3.87
N MET A 507 7.50 3.09 -2.73
CA MET A 507 7.70 2.24 -1.54
C MET A 507 6.36 2.03 -0.81
N GLY A 508 5.75 0.85 -0.97
CA GLY A 508 4.59 0.42 -0.17
C GLY A 508 4.98 0.00 1.26
N SER A 509 4.03 0.03 2.20
CA SER A 509 4.24 -0.26 3.63
C SER A 509 3.42 -1.45 4.13
N THR A 510 4.01 -2.29 4.98
CA THR A 510 3.45 -3.56 5.50
C THR A 510 3.17 -3.54 7.01
N SER A 511 2.55 -2.47 7.49
CA SER A 511 2.47 -2.17 8.94
C SER A 511 1.61 -3.13 9.78
N LYS A 512 0.60 -3.83 9.22
CA LYS A 512 -0.31 -4.68 10.03
C LYS A 512 0.38 -5.87 10.69
N TYR A 513 1.28 -6.55 9.99
CA TYR A 513 1.97 -7.73 10.53
C TYR A 513 2.84 -7.37 11.74
N TYR A 514 3.49 -6.21 11.68
CA TYR A 514 4.31 -5.68 12.76
C TYR A 514 3.52 -5.43 14.05
N VAL A 515 2.35 -4.79 13.98
CA VAL A 515 1.51 -4.52 15.17
C VAL A 515 1.02 -5.82 15.81
N ASN A 516 0.80 -6.88 15.02
CA ASN A 516 0.46 -8.20 15.55
C ASN A 516 1.62 -8.83 16.34
N LEU A 517 2.87 -8.72 15.87
CA LEU A 517 4.04 -9.19 16.61
C LEU A 517 4.20 -8.48 17.96
N GLN A 518 3.80 -7.21 18.06
CA GLN A 518 3.84 -6.47 19.33
C GLN A 518 2.70 -6.84 20.26
N GLY A 519 1.48 -7.07 19.73
CA GLY A 519 0.40 -7.65 20.52
C GLY A 519 0.80 -8.99 21.15
N LEU A 520 1.47 -9.84 20.36
CA LEU A 520 2.05 -11.09 20.85
C LEU A 520 3.15 -10.86 21.90
N SER A 521 4.12 -9.96 21.66
CA SER A 521 5.20 -9.73 22.64
C SER A 521 4.68 -9.15 23.96
N LEU A 522 3.72 -8.22 23.92
CA LEU A 522 3.07 -7.65 25.10
C LEU A 522 2.17 -8.66 25.84
N ALA A 523 1.64 -9.67 25.15
CA ALA A 523 0.98 -10.82 25.76
C ALA A 523 1.98 -11.84 26.38
N GLY A 524 3.29 -11.65 26.20
CA GLY A 524 4.34 -12.59 26.60
C GLY A 524 4.55 -13.76 25.62
N GLU A 525 3.96 -13.67 24.42
CA GLU A 525 3.94 -14.69 23.36
C GLU A 525 4.89 -14.37 22.18
N GLY A 526 6.01 -13.69 22.43
CA GLY A 526 7.03 -13.44 21.40
C GLY A 526 8.12 -12.44 21.80
N ASP A 527 9.19 -12.39 21.02
CA ASP A 527 10.27 -11.41 21.18
C ASP A 527 9.80 -10.00 20.78
N VAL A 528 10.32 -8.98 21.47
CA VAL A 528 10.06 -7.56 21.17
C VAL A 528 10.58 -7.24 19.76
N PRO A 529 9.73 -6.79 18.81
CA PRO A 529 10.16 -6.63 17.41
C PRO A 529 11.25 -5.58 17.16
N VAL A 530 11.30 -4.54 18.01
CA VAL A 530 12.43 -3.61 18.13
C VAL A 530 12.51 -3.07 19.55
N SER A 531 13.62 -3.38 20.22
CA SER A 531 13.92 -2.95 21.58
C SER A 531 14.21 -1.44 21.69
N ALA A 532 14.02 -0.86 22.88
CA ALA A 532 14.48 0.49 23.17
C ALA A 532 16.01 0.61 23.05
N SER A 533 16.73 -0.47 23.36
CA SER A 533 18.19 -0.58 23.21
C SER A 533 18.65 -0.48 21.74
N GLU A 534 18.01 -1.21 20.82
CA GLU A 534 18.23 -1.05 19.37
C GLU A 534 17.91 0.37 18.92
N ALA A 535 16.72 0.87 19.28
CA ALA A 535 16.27 2.20 18.88
C ALA A 535 17.21 3.32 19.36
N SER A 536 17.72 3.23 20.59
CA SER A 536 18.76 4.11 21.14
C SER A 536 20.05 4.07 20.33
N SER A 537 20.45 2.87 19.86
CA SER A 537 21.62 2.71 18.99
C SER A 537 21.43 3.37 17.62
N ILE A 538 20.21 3.33 17.04
CA ILE A 538 19.90 4.06 15.81
C ILE A 538 19.92 5.58 16.03
N VAL A 539 19.41 6.08 17.17
CA VAL A 539 19.50 7.50 17.52
C VAL A 539 20.96 7.94 17.68
N ARG A 540 21.83 7.11 18.29
CA ARG A 540 23.28 7.39 18.35
C ARG A 540 23.92 7.52 16.97
N LEU A 541 23.57 6.66 16.02
CA LEU A 541 24.08 6.75 14.63
C LEU A 541 23.65 8.06 13.94
N VAL A 542 22.43 8.52 14.20
CA VAL A 542 21.91 9.81 13.73
C VAL A 542 22.64 11.01 14.36
N GLU A 543 22.91 10.97 15.67
CA GLU A 543 23.75 11.98 16.34
C GLU A 543 25.17 12.01 15.76
N LEU A 544 25.79 10.84 15.63
CA LEU A 544 27.15 10.68 15.11
C LEU A 544 27.28 11.17 13.67
N ALA A 545 26.24 10.98 12.84
CA ALA A 545 26.16 11.52 11.49
C ALA A 545 26.17 13.05 11.46
N ARG A 546 25.41 13.70 12.34
CA ARG A 546 25.41 15.17 12.47
C ARG A 546 26.73 15.69 13.03
N GLU A 547 27.32 14.99 13.99
CA GLU A 547 28.62 15.33 14.58
C GLU A 547 29.73 15.23 13.53
N SER A 548 29.80 14.10 12.83
CA SER A 548 30.76 13.83 11.75
C SER A 548 30.65 14.86 10.62
N SER A 549 29.43 15.21 10.21
CA SER A 549 29.20 16.24 9.19
C SER A 549 29.61 17.65 9.62
N LYS A 550 29.53 17.99 10.91
CA LYS A 550 29.98 19.28 11.44
C LYS A 550 31.50 19.35 11.58
N LEU A 551 32.14 18.22 11.92
CA LEU A 551 33.58 18.13 12.13
C LEU A 551 34.37 17.84 10.84
N GLY A 552 33.70 17.38 9.78
CA GLY A 552 34.33 16.98 8.51
C GLY A 552 35.22 15.75 8.66
N LYS A 553 34.90 14.83 9.58
CA LYS A 553 35.75 13.69 9.98
C LYS A 553 34.94 12.45 10.25
N THR A 554 35.50 11.28 9.92
CA THR A 554 35.01 9.97 10.38
C THR A 554 35.14 9.87 11.89
N LEU A 555 34.10 9.37 12.56
CA LEU A 555 34.03 9.21 14.02
C LEU A 555 33.77 7.74 14.38
N ASP A 556 34.30 7.30 15.53
CA ASP A 556 34.01 5.99 16.12
C ASP A 556 32.62 5.96 16.79
N MET A 557 31.99 4.78 16.79
CA MET A 557 30.68 4.50 17.41
C MET A 557 30.77 4.32 18.94
#